data_AF-V4XW55-F1
#
_entry.id   AF-V4XW55-F1
#
_cell.length_a   1.000
_cell.length_b   1.000
_cell.length_c   1.000
_cell.angle_alpha   90.00
_cell.angle_beta   90.00
_cell.angle_gamma   90.00
#
_symmetry.space_group_name_H-M   'P 1'
#
loop_
_entity.id
_entity.type
_entity.pdbx_description
1 polymer ?
#
loop_
_entity_poly.entity_id
_entity_poly.type
_entity_poly.pdbx_seq_one_letter_code
_entity_poly.pdbx_strand_id
1 'polypeptide(L)'
;MDDAYEAVFFDMDGVTVETADVWRELERTTILPAAVAGEPPVEMIRALSVADAYDRLVAADDVEVTVTRAEFDALYDDHATTVYGERAILMDGYRALLADLRDAGVATGLVSASRRSWVDLVLDRFDLHSLYDVVVSS
;
A
#
# COMPACT_ATOMS: atom_id res chain seq x y z
N MET A 1 1.25 33.89 15.44
CA MET A 1 0.42 32.65 15.43
C MET A 1 1.46 31.59 15.24
N ASP A 2 1.90 30.98 16.33
CA ASP A 2 3.18 30.25 16.39
C ASP A 2 2.95 28.75 16.49
N ASP A 3 1.87 28.25 15.87
CA ASP A 3 1.55 26.82 15.77
C ASP A 3 1.58 26.39 14.29
N ALA A 4 2.69 26.65 13.60
CA ALA A 4 2.94 26.06 12.29
C ALA A 4 3.57 24.67 12.50
N TYR A 5 3.00 23.64 11.88
CA TYR A 5 3.58 22.30 11.91
C TYR A 5 4.96 22.33 11.23
N GLU A 6 5.96 21.72 11.87
CA GLU A 6 7.31 21.63 11.32
C GLU A 6 7.44 20.53 10.26
N ALA A 7 6.56 19.52 10.30
CA ALA A 7 6.57 18.39 9.37
C ALA A 7 5.18 17.78 9.13
N VAL A 8 4.99 17.16 7.98
CA VAL A 8 3.82 16.34 7.61
C VAL A 8 4.28 14.99 7.09
N PHE A 9 3.67 13.92 7.60
CA PHE A 9 3.92 12.55 7.15
C PHE A 9 2.68 12.00 6.45
N PHE A 10 2.88 11.50 5.24
CA PHE A 10 1.83 10.95 4.40
C PHE A 10 1.87 9.43 4.41
N ASP A 11 0.70 8.81 4.43
CA ASP A 11 0.56 7.41 4.03
C ASP A 11 0.67 7.29 2.50
N MET A 12 0.92 6.07 2.01
CA MET A 12 0.99 5.79 0.57
C MET A 12 -0.36 5.39 0.00
N ASP A 13 -0.92 4.27 0.47
CA ASP A 13 -2.13 3.65 -0.10
C ASP A 13 -3.39 4.38 0.35
N GLY A 14 -4.16 4.93 -0.59
CA GLY A 14 -5.36 5.72 -0.32
C GLY A 14 -5.10 7.17 0.09
N VAL A 15 -3.84 7.62 0.15
CA VAL A 15 -3.45 9.01 0.47
C VAL A 15 -2.54 9.60 -0.61
N THR A 16 -1.44 8.93 -0.94
CA THR A 16 -0.56 9.34 -2.05
C THR A 16 -1.09 8.83 -3.37
N VAL A 17 -1.44 7.54 -3.42
CA VAL A 17 -1.96 6.85 -4.61
C VAL A 17 -3.24 6.09 -4.29
N GLU A 18 -4.16 6.02 -5.25
CA GLU A 18 -5.30 5.11 -5.19
C GLU A 18 -4.89 3.74 -5.75
N THR A 19 -5.00 2.72 -4.89
CA THR A 19 -4.61 1.32 -5.14
C THR A 19 -5.61 0.31 -4.60
N ALA A 20 -6.57 0.74 -3.76
CA ALA A 20 -7.42 -0.14 -2.98
C ALA A 20 -8.37 -0.95 -3.88
N ASP A 21 -8.89 -0.34 -4.94
CA ASP A 21 -9.77 -1.05 -5.88
C ASP A 21 -9.01 -2.08 -6.73
N VAL A 22 -7.75 -1.80 -7.07
CA VAL A 22 -6.90 -2.74 -7.79
C VAL A 22 -6.56 -3.94 -6.92
N TRP A 23 -6.18 -3.70 -5.66
CA TRP A 23 -5.94 -4.78 -4.69
C TRP A 23 -7.20 -5.62 -4.46
N ARG A 24 -8.37 -5.00 -4.22
CA ARG A 24 -9.64 -5.73 -4.04
C ARG A 24 -10.00 -6.60 -5.24
N GLU A 25 -9.75 -6.11 -6.45
CA GLU A 25 -9.97 -6.89 -7.67
C GLU A 25 -9.07 -8.14 -7.66
N LEU A 26 -7.77 -7.97 -7.49
CA LEU A 26 -6.78 -9.06 -7.51
C LEU A 26 -6.95 -10.04 -6.35
N GLU A 27 -7.27 -9.55 -5.15
CA GLU A 27 -7.62 -10.35 -3.98
C GLU A 27 -8.79 -11.28 -4.30
N ARG A 28 -9.84 -10.76 -4.93
CA ARG A 28 -11.03 -11.52 -5.29
C ARG A 28 -10.78 -12.50 -6.43
N THR A 29 -10.04 -12.10 -7.46
CA THR A 29 -9.96 -12.88 -8.72
C THR A 29 -8.77 -13.81 -8.80
N THR A 30 -7.70 -13.55 -8.04
CA THR A 30 -6.40 -14.19 -8.26
C THR A 30 -5.74 -14.64 -6.96
N ILE A 31 -5.49 -13.71 -6.03
CA ILE A 31 -4.65 -13.97 -4.85
C ILE A 31 -5.35 -14.92 -3.88
N LEU A 32 -6.56 -14.57 -3.41
CA LEU A 32 -7.26 -15.44 -2.44
C LEU A 32 -7.74 -16.75 -3.05
N PRO A 33 -8.26 -16.81 -4.30
CA PRO A 33 -8.53 -18.10 -4.96
C PRO A 33 -7.33 -19.05 -5.03
N ALA A 34 -6.10 -18.53 -5.05
CA ALA A 34 -4.88 -19.33 -5.03
C ALA A 34 -4.43 -19.72 -3.59
N ALA A 35 -4.93 -19.02 -2.57
CA ALA A 35 -4.45 -19.14 -1.19
C ALA A 35 -5.41 -19.85 -0.23
N VAL A 36 -6.70 -19.91 -0.54
CA VAL A 36 -7.72 -20.55 0.31
C VAL A 36 -8.56 -21.55 -0.47
N ALA A 37 -9.06 -22.58 0.20
CA ALA A 37 -10.08 -23.45 -0.37
C ALA A 37 -11.48 -22.83 -0.22
N GLY A 38 -12.30 -22.95 -1.27
CA GLY A 38 -13.68 -22.46 -1.26
C GLY A 38 -13.80 -21.00 -1.70
N GLU A 39 -14.81 -20.30 -1.17
CA GLU A 39 -15.10 -18.91 -1.54
C GLU A 39 -14.12 -17.95 -0.83
N PRO A 40 -13.42 -17.07 -1.58
CA PRO A 40 -12.51 -16.08 -1.00
C PRO A 40 -13.17 -15.13 0.03
N PRO A 41 -12.68 -15.07 1.28
CA PRO A 41 -13.21 -14.17 2.30
C PRO A 41 -12.63 -12.75 2.19
N VAL A 42 -12.79 -12.09 1.04
CA VAL A 42 -12.11 -10.80 0.72
C VAL A 42 -12.32 -9.73 1.81
N GLU A 43 -13.54 -9.58 2.33
CA GLU A 43 -13.82 -8.57 3.37
C GLU A 43 -13.12 -8.85 4.71
N MET A 44 -12.68 -10.08 4.97
CA MET A 44 -12.00 -10.47 6.21
C MET A 44 -10.61 -9.87 6.34
N ILE A 45 -9.93 -9.67 5.20
CA ILE A 45 -8.55 -9.20 5.14
C ILE A 45 -8.43 -7.71 4.79
N ARG A 46 -9.57 -7.03 4.62
CA ARG A 46 -9.61 -5.65 4.18
C ARG A 46 -8.89 -4.73 5.16
N ALA A 47 -8.07 -3.83 4.61
CA ALA A 47 -7.28 -2.84 5.35
C ALA A 47 -6.28 -3.45 6.35
N LEU A 48 -5.93 -4.73 6.17
CA LEU A 48 -4.84 -5.37 6.90
C LEU A 48 -3.55 -5.32 6.07
N SER A 49 -2.41 -5.37 6.74
CA SER A 49 -1.15 -5.68 6.06
C SER A 49 -1.20 -7.10 5.50
N VAL A 50 -0.36 -7.44 4.51
CA VAL A 50 -0.28 -8.81 3.98
C VAL A 50 0.01 -9.82 5.10
N ALA A 51 0.86 -9.46 6.07
CA ALA A 51 1.18 -10.31 7.21
C ALA A 51 -0.03 -10.54 8.15
N ASP A 52 -0.79 -9.48 8.44
CA ASP A 52 -1.98 -9.55 9.30
C ASP A 52 -3.15 -10.25 8.59
N ALA A 53 -3.31 -10.04 7.28
CA ALA A 53 -4.22 -10.81 6.44
C ALA A 53 -3.89 -12.31 6.53
N TYR A 54 -2.59 -12.62 6.44
CA TYR A 54 -1.93 -13.85 6.86
C TYR A 54 -2.61 -14.53 8.06
N ASP A 55 -2.34 -13.88 9.18
CA ASP A 55 -2.70 -14.35 10.51
C ASP A 55 -4.21 -14.45 10.69
N ARG A 56 -4.94 -13.50 10.11
CA ARG A 56 -6.39 -13.43 10.21
C ARG A 56 -7.09 -14.58 9.47
N LEU A 57 -6.56 -15.01 8.33
CA LEU A 57 -7.07 -16.15 7.57
C LEU A 57 -6.77 -17.46 8.30
N VAL A 58 -5.54 -17.64 8.78
CA VAL A 58 -5.13 -18.86 9.52
C VAL A 58 -5.89 -19.01 10.84
N ALA A 59 -6.23 -17.90 11.50
CA ALA A 59 -6.98 -17.92 12.75
C ALA A 59 -8.50 -18.12 12.58
N ALA A 60 -9.03 -18.13 11.35
CA ALA A 60 -10.46 -18.27 11.10
C ALA A 60 -10.86 -19.75 10.98
N ASP A 61 -11.81 -20.19 11.81
CA ASP A 61 -12.27 -21.59 11.84
C ASP A 61 -12.95 -22.06 10.54
N ASP A 62 -13.47 -21.11 9.75
CA ASP A 62 -14.21 -21.34 8.51
C ASP A 62 -13.38 -21.13 7.23
N VAL A 63 -12.06 -20.88 7.38
CA VAL A 63 -11.14 -20.66 6.26
C VAL A 63 -10.07 -21.73 6.25
N GLU A 64 -9.97 -22.48 5.15
CA GLU A 64 -8.88 -23.41 4.91
C GLU A 64 -7.82 -22.73 4.05
N VAL A 65 -6.73 -22.26 4.67
CA VAL A 65 -5.57 -21.71 3.97
C VAL A 65 -4.73 -22.85 3.39
N THR A 66 -4.51 -22.84 2.08
CA THR A 66 -3.86 -23.93 1.33
C THR A 66 -2.40 -23.65 0.98
N VAL A 67 -1.89 -22.48 1.35
CA VAL A 67 -0.52 -22.02 1.08
C VAL A 67 0.23 -21.67 2.37
N THR A 68 1.56 -21.70 2.30
CA THR A 68 2.42 -21.18 3.37
C THR A 68 2.40 -19.65 3.40
N ARG A 69 2.87 -19.05 4.52
CA ARG A 69 3.02 -17.59 4.64
C ARG A 69 3.88 -17.02 3.52
N ALA A 70 4.98 -17.70 3.17
CA ALA A 70 5.90 -17.24 2.14
C ALA A 70 5.26 -17.29 0.74
N GLU A 71 4.46 -18.31 0.45
CA GLU A 71 3.70 -18.40 -0.80
C GLU A 71 2.59 -17.35 -0.86
N PHE A 72 1.86 -17.13 0.23
CA PHE A 72 0.86 -16.05 0.31
C PHE A 72 1.48 -14.69 0.05
N ASP A 73 2.64 -14.45 0.66
CA ASP A 73 3.39 -13.23 0.50
C ASP A 73 3.87 -13.01 -0.95
N ALA A 74 4.36 -14.06 -1.59
CA ALA A 74 4.76 -14.04 -2.99
C ALA A 74 3.58 -13.72 -3.93
N LEU A 75 2.37 -14.20 -3.64
CA LEU A 75 1.18 -13.87 -4.44
C LEU A 75 0.91 -12.36 -4.49
N TYR A 76 1.14 -11.62 -3.40
CA TYR A 76 1.02 -10.16 -3.44
C TYR A 76 2.20 -9.51 -4.16
N ASP A 77 3.42 -9.97 -3.90
CA ASP A 77 4.63 -9.40 -4.50
C ASP A 77 4.63 -9.51 -6.03
N ASP A 78 4.17 -10.65 -6.57
CA ASP A 78 4.01 -10.92 -8.01
C ASP A 78 3.07 -9.91 -8.69
N HIS A 79 2.15 -9.31 -7.93
CA HIS A 79 1.19 -8.34 -8.43
C HIS A 79 1.56 -6.88 -8.13
N ALA A 80 2.58 -6.63 -7.31
CA ALA A 80 2.96 -5.27 -6.90
C ALA A 80 3.33 -4.38 -8.09
N THR A 81 4.02 -4.92 -9.11
CA THR A 81 4.35 -4.16 -10.33
C THR A 81 3.09 -3.71 -11.07
N THR A 82 2.10 -4.59 -11.20
CA THR A 82 0.82 -4.23 -11.83
C THR A 82 0.07 -3.19 -11.00
N VAL A 83 0.00 -3.37 -9.67
CA VAL A 83 -0.70 -2.43 -8.80
C VAL A 83 -0.02 -1.07 -8.81
N TYR A 84 1.25 -0.98 -8.43
CA TYR A 84 1.93 0.29 -8.22
C TYR A 84 2.54 0.86 -9.50
N GLY A 85 3.17 0.02 -10.32
CA GLY A 85 3.86 0.43 -11.55
C GLY A 85 2.92 0.72 -12.73
N GLU A 86 1.76 0.08 -12.79
CA GLU A 86 0.88 0.16 -13.96
C GLU A 86 -0.49 0.79 -13.66
N ARG A 87 -1.13 0.42 -12.54
CA ARG A 87 -2.54 0.77 -12.28
C ARG A 87 -2.79 1.84 -11.23
N ALA A 88 -1.84 2.09 -10.34
CA ALA A 88 -1.94 3.14 -9.33
C ALA A 88 -2.18 4.51 -9.98
N ILE A 89 -2.99 5.33 -9.33
CA ILE A 89 -3.30 6.69 -9.75
C ILE A 89 -2.84 7.62 -8.64
N LEU A 90 -1.97 8.59 -8.98
CA LEU A 90 -1.59 9.64 -8.04
C LEU A 90 -2.82 10.48 -7.67
N MET A 91 -3.01 10.75 -6.38
CA MET A 91 -4.14 11.57 -5.93
C MET A 91 -4.10 12.96 -6.56
N ASP A 92 -5.28 13.47 -6.92
CA ASP A 92 -5.38 14.78 -7.56
C ASP A 92 -4.88 15.89 -6.63
N GLY A 93 -4.12 16.83 -7.18
CA GLY A 93 -3.47 17.90 -6.41
C GLY A 93 -2.31 17.48 -5.50
N TYR A 94 -1.96 16.19 -5.41
CA TYR A 94 -0.96 15.71 -4.44
C TYR A 94 0.43 16.36 -4.60
N ARG A 95 0.89 16.55 -5.85
CA ARG A 95 2.16 17.25 -6.10
C ARG A 95 2.11 18.73 -5.72
N ALA A 96 0.97 19.39 -5.97
CA ALA A 96 0.80 20.79 -5.62
C ALA A 96 0.85 20.95 -4.10
N LEU A 97 0.19 20.05 -3.36
CA LEU A 97 0.27 20.02 -1.90
C LEU A 97 1.71 19.87 -1.39
N LEU A 98 2.49 18.93 -1.93
CA LEU A 98 3.90 18.78 -1.53
C LEU A 98 4.74 20.03 -1.84
N ALA A 99 4.49 20.69 -2.97
CA ALA A 99 5.16 21.94 -3.32
C ALA A 99 4.78 23.07 -2.34
N ASP A 100 3.50 23.23 -2.02
CA ASP A 100 3.02 24.25 -1.08
C ASP A 100 3.60 24.05 0.32
N LEU A 101 3.71 22.80 0.79
CA LEU A 101 4.34 22.48 2.08
C LEU A 101 5.82 22.85 2.10
N ARG A 102 6.55 22.50 1.03
CA ARG A 102 7.96 22.84 0.90
C ARG A 102 8.18 24.35 0.85
N ASP A 103 7.34 25.08 0.10
CA ASP A 103 7.42 26.54 -0.01
C ASP A 103 7.08 27.23 1.34
N ALA A 104 6.25 26.58 2.17
CA ALA A 104 5.98 27.00 3.54
C ALA A 104 7.09 26.60 4.55
N GLY A 105 8.14 25.90 4.11
CA GLY A 105 9.24 25.44 4.97
C GLY A 105 8.87 24.25 5.87
N VAL A 106 7.83 23.50 5.52
CA VAL A 106 7.37 22.31 6.25
C VAL A 106 8.04 21.07 5.65
N ALA A 107 8.68 20.26 6.50
CA ALA A 107 9.31 19.01 6.06
C ALA A 107 8.26 17.96 5.67
N THR A 108 8.56 17.11 4.69
CA THR A 108 7.64 16.09 4.20
C THR A 108 8.23 14.69 4.36
N GLY A 109 7.41 13.75 4.82
CA GLY A 109 7.78 12.35 4.92
C GLY A 109 6.72 11.44 4.29
N LEU A 110 7.16 10.30 3.76
CA LEU A 110 6.28 9.18 3.39
C LEU A 110 6.45 8.05 4.40
N VAL A 111 5.35 7.51 4.90
CA VAL A 111 5.34 6.37 5.83
C VAL A 111 4.35 5.35 5.29
N SER A 112 4.79 4.12 5.07
CA SER A 112 3.91 3.07 4.55
C SER A 112 4.13 1.73 5.25
N ALA A 113 3.06 0.97 5.41
CA ALA A 113 3.12 -0.44 5.79
C ALA A 113 3.51 -1.35 4.61
N SER A 114 3.62 -0.80 3.40
CA SER A 114 4.13 -1.49 2.22
C SER A 114 5.65 -1.61 2.26
N ARG A 115 6.16 -2.65 1.62
CA ARG A 115 7.59 -2.94 1.49
C ARG A 115 8.32 -1.85 0.73
N ARG A 116 9.61 -1.71 1.01
CA ARG A 116 10.47 -0.75 0.31
C ARG A 116 10.40 -0.86 -1.21
N SER A 117 10.43 -2.07 -1.76
CA SER A 117 10.35 -2.30 -3.21
C SER A 117 9.05 -1.78 -3.84
N TRP A 118 7.94 -1.86 -3.12
CA TRP A 118 6.63 -1.37 -3.60
C TRP A 118 6.53 0.14 -3.51
N VAL A 119 7.06 0.71 -2.42
CA VAL A 119 7.18 2.16 -2.28
C VAL A 119 8.04 2.74 -3.40
N ASP A 120 9.17 2.11 -3.72
CA ASP A 120 10.06 2.57 -4.80
C ASP A 120 9.35 2.54 -6.17
N LEU A 121 8.48 1.56 -6.45
CA LEU A 121 7.65 1.56 -7.68
C LEU A 121 6.79 2.82 -7.81
N VAL A 122 6.15 3.25 -6.71
CA VAL A 122 5.33 4.47 -6.68
C VAL A 122 6.22 5.71 -6.84
N LEU A 123 7.32 5.78 -6.10
CA LEU A 123 8.22 6.93 -6.12
C LEU A 123 8.88 7.11 -7.49
N ASP A 124 9.28 6.02 -8.16
CA ASP A 124 9.85 6.03 -9.50
C ASP A 124 8.80 6.45 -10.54
N ARG A 125 7.64 5.78 -10.52
CA ARG A 125 6.58 6.02 -11.50
C ARG A 125 6.09 7.47 -11.49
N PHE A 126 6.00 8.05 -10.30
CA PHE A 126 5.53 9.41 -10.12
C PHE A 126 6.65 10.39 -9.77
N ASP A 127 7.93 10.07 -9.99
CA ASP A 127 9.03 11.02 -9.75
C ASP A 127 8.89 11.80 -8.42
N LEU A 128 8.69 11.06 -7.32
CA LEU A 128 8.40 11.64 -5.99
C LEU A 128 9.60 11.57 -5.04
N HIS A 129 10.68 10.89 -5.41
CA HIS A 129 11.86 10.70 -4.55
C HIS A 129 12.41 12.02 -3.99
N SER A 130 12.46 13.06 -4.81
CA SER A 130 13.00 14.37 -4.42
C SER A 130 12.01 15.24 -3.64
N LEU A 131 10.77 14.80 -3.47
CA LEU A 131 9.70 15.55 -2.81
C LEU A 131 9.50 15.17 -1.34
N TYR A 132 10.24 14.17 -0.84
CA TYR A 132 10.22 13.75 0.56
C TYR A 132 11.61 13.87 1.18
N ASP A 133 11.66 14.40 2.39
CA ASP A 133 12.88 14.44 3.22
C ASP A 133 13.20 13.07 3.82
N VAL A 134 12.16 12.25 4.05
CA VAL A 134 12.30 10.91 4.63
C VAL A 134 11.24 9.95 4.08
N VAL A 135 11.62 8.69 3.91
CA VAL A 135 10.73 7.59 3.55
C VAL A 135 10.92 6.45 4.54
N VAL A 136 9.83 6.00 5.17
CA VAL A 136 9.79 4.87 6.10
C VAL A 136 8.84 3.82 5.54
N SER A 137 9.31 2.57 5.45
CA SER A 137 8.59 1.42 4.89
C SER A 137 8.81 0.18 5.77
N SER A 138 7.92 -0.81 5.68
CA SER A 138 8.05 -2.10 6.37
C SER A 138 9.21 -2.94 5.83
#